data_AF-A0A9P0QNJ6-F1
#
_entry.id   AF-A0A9P0QNJ6-F1
#
_cell.length_a   1.000
_cell.length_b   1.000
_cell.length_c   1.000
_cell.angle_alpha   90.00
_cell.angle_beta   90.00
_cell.angle_gamma   90.00
#
_symmetry.space_group_name_H-M   'P 1'
#
loop_
_entity.id
_entity.type
_entity.pdbx_description
1 polymer ?
#
loop_
_entity_poly.entity_id
_entity_poly.type
_entity_poly.pdbx_seq_one_letter_code
_entity_poly.pdbx_strand_id
1 'polypeptide(L)'
;MRKYQLISRKKPLVKGHHDISYKAAHLHSLPYEILVEIFQYLHDDLKTLLQLSLTCVKFNSIVNKNLMYREVRLNGVRNFKKFTSVHIPMMTLSKRFSLSSQSSQAQQQQSLNPSSKINLIYQLEVSNPPTKAAGNVKTTIAGSYHIEGITGSNHSKDTEHKDYITSLVNILRESYSLKILVISEISPLFSFPESHHHEQSPSSGNSFFSSWKHRNPPKRSLDKLVLKSQSGWSIPFKYSHISSLFDVYDTIGELVLCNFVIDESKLQASLTTKKPIIINKLTLSSCTFLLPTNRTPKRKPCDIFLHISHLQLNNITSGKDLSVIDFIKTNNMLSKITIDFTSPVFYGSSATFNFARYNLFFKLLCSGSGAYSNLKELEFINFTLLDSHGHLHQVEKADTGDSDQERDDWVEPPSDTFESLLRFLSSIPSLTITLKERPEGPMTCVNCGTTKEVARPRRSYCDWLTILKPLVKQNEKCNVKILGHKGNVLFKKEVES
;
A
#
# COMPACT_ATOMS: atom_id res chain seq x y z
N MET A 1 -32.97 -51.50 35.72
CA MET A 1 -33.33 -50.10 35.36
C MET A 1 -32.37 -49.14 36.08
N ARG A 2 -31.44 -48.50 35.35
CA ARG A 2 -30.45 -47.58 35.94
C ARG A 2 -31.04 -46.16 35.98
N LYS A 3 -31.10 -45.57 37.17
CA LYS A 3 -31.59 -44.21 37.44
C LYS A 3 -30.68 -43.18 36.74
N TYR A 4 -31.24 -42.42 35.81
CA TYR A 4 -30.60 -41.22 35.27
C TYR A 4 -30.62 -40.11 36.34
N GLN A 5 -29.46 -39.81 36.93
CA GLN A 5 -29.29 -38.58 37.70
C GLN A 5 -29.22 -37.40 36.71
N LEU A 6 -30.29 -36.61 36.67
CA LEU A 6 -30.31 -35.31 36.01
C LEU A 6 -29.45 -34.34 36.84
N ILE A 7 -28.17 -34.22 36.49
CA ILE A 7 -27.34 -33.11 36.97
C ILE A 7 -27.80 -31.85 36.23
N SER A 8 -28.66 -31.06 36.87
CA SER A 8 -28.98 -29.71 36.42
C SER A 8 -27.70 -28.88 36.38
N ARG A 9 -27.30 -28.41 35.19
CA ARG A 9 -26.24 -27.41 35.04
C ARG A 9 -26.71 -26.13 35.75
N LYS A 10 -26.15 -25.84 36.93
CA LYS A 10 -26.29 -24.52 37.57
C LYS A 10 -25.78 -23.49 36.57
N LYS A 11 -26.68 -22.65 36.04
CA LYS A 11 -26.27 -21.45 35.30
C LYS A 11 -25.37 -20.63 36.23
N PRO A 12 -24.16 -20.22 35.82
CA PRO A 12 -23.36 -19.33 36.64
C PRO A 12 -24.18 -18.06 36.87
N LEU A 13 -24.40 -17.72 38.14
CA LEU A 13 -24.93 -16.43 38.54
C LEU A 13 -23.96 -15.36 38.02
N VAL A 14 -24.27 -14.77 36.88
CA VAL A 14 -23.65 -13.52 36.45
C VAL A 14 -24.12 -12.49 37.46
N LYS A 15 -23.27 -12.17 38.45
CA LYS A 15 -23.49 -10.98 39.29
C LYS A 15 -23.65 -9.81 38.34
N GLY A 16 -24.84 -9.20 38.33
CA GLY A 16 -25.06 -7.96 37.59
C GLY A 16 -24.01 -6.95 38.06
N HIS A 17 -23.21 -6.44 37.13
CA HIS A 17 -22.38 -5.28 37.42
C HIS A 17 -23.34 -4.16 37.83
N HIS A 18 -23.22 -3.67 39.06
CA HIS A 18 -23.85 -2.41 39.41
C HIS A 18 -23.23 -1.33 38.53
N ASP A 19 -24.00 -0.77 37.61
CA ASP A 19 -23.57 0.38 36.82
C ASP A 19 -23.33 1.54 37.79
N ILE A 20 -22.06 1.87 38.01
CA ILE A 20 -21.65 3.00 38.82
C ILE A 20 -22.08 4.26 38.05
N SER A 21 -23.08 4.98 38.57
CA SER A 21 -23.54 6.25 38.00
C SER A 21 -22.54 7.35 38.35
N TYR A 22 -21.80 7.82 37.36
CA TYR A 22 -20.88 8.94 37.51
C TYR A 22 -21.62 10.27 37.34
N LYS A 23 -21.22 11.30 38.10
CA LYS A 23 -21.74 12.67 37.91
C LYS A 23 -21.48 13.15 36.47
N ALA A 24 -22.35 14.01 35.94
CA ALA A 24 -22.23 14.52 34.57
C ALA A 24 -20.88 15.21 34.28
N ALA A 25 -20.28 15.87 35.28
CA ALA A 25 -18.97 16.53 35.17
C ALA A 25 -17.76 15.56 35.28
N HIS A 26 -17.98 14.27 35.47
CA HIS A 26 -16.88 13.30 35.58
C HIS A 26 -16.40 12.87 34.20
N LEU A 27 -15.08 12.72 34.02
CA LEU A 27 -14.46 12.35 32.73
C LEU A 27 -15.09 11.08 32.11
N HIS A 28 -15.41 10.07 32.92
CA HIS A 28 -16.08 8.84 32.46
C HIS A 28 -17.43 9.08 31.75
N SER A 29 -18.15 10.13 32.14
CA SER A 29 -19.47 10.49 31.64
C SER A 29 -19.43 11.12 30.25
N LEU A 30 -18.25 11.55 29.78
CA LEU A 30 -18.10 12.09 28.43
C LEU A 30 -18.40 11.03 27.34
N PRO A 31 -18.94 11.44 26.18
CA PRO A 31 -19.06 10.59 24.99
C PRO A 31 -17.75 9.92 24.60
N TYR A 32 -17.86 8.75 23.97
CA TYR A 32 -16.69 7.94 23.59
C TYR A 32 -15.78 8.72 22.63
N GLU A 33 -16.35 9.45 21.69
CA GLU A 33 -15.67 10.23 20.66
C GLU A 33 -14.81 11.32 21.29
N ILE A 34 -15.37 12.06 22.26
CA ILE A 34 -14.66 13.12 22.99
C ILE A 34 -13.50 12.52 23.79
N LEU A 35 -13.70 11.37 24.43
CA LEU A 35 -12.64 10.69 25.17
C LEU A 35 -11.51 10.18 24.28
N VAL A 36 -11.83 9.72 23.07
CA VAL A 36 -10.83 9.35 22.06
C VAL A 36 -9.97 10.57 21.71
N GLU A 37 -10.60 11.72 21.40
CA GLU A 37 -9.88 12.96 21.08
C GLU A 37 -8.99 13.42 22.25
N ILE A 38 -9.51 13.41 23.48
CA ILE A 38 -8.73 13.77 24.68
C ILE A 38 -7.52 12.84 24.83
N PHE A 39 -7.72 11.52 24.75
CA PHE A 39 -6.61 10.57 24.93
C PHE A 39 -5.62 10.59 23.77
N GLN A 40 -6.01 11.07 22.59
CA GLN A 40 -5.13 11.23 21.44
C GLN A 40 -4.03 12.28 21.67
N TYR A 41 -4.29 13.29 22.50
CA TYR A 41 -3.24 14.23 22.95
C TYR A 41 -2.14 13.55 23.77
N LEU A 42 -2.40 12.36 24.32
CA LEU A 42 -1.44 11.58 25.10
C LEU A 42 -0.78 10.46 24.29
N HIS A 43 -0.92 10.44 22.96
CA HIS A 43 -0.44 9.33 22.12
C HIS A 43 1.06 9.02 22.30
N ASP A 44 1.88 10.03 22.56
CA ASP A 44 3.32 9.88 22.78
C ASP A 44 3.69 9.49 24.23
N ASP A 45 2.77 9.65 25.19
CA ASP A 45 2.98 9.28 26.60
C ASP A 45 2.40 7.91 26.92
N LEU A 46 3.16 6.88 26.53
CA LEU A 46 2.83 5.47 26.79
C LEU A 46 2.55 5.20 28.28
N LYS A 47 3.29 5.84 29.20
CA LYS A 47 3.16 5.58 30.64
C LYS A 47 1.80 6.03 31.15
N THR A 48 1.39 7.25 30.79
CA THR A 48 0.09 7.79 31.18
C THR A 48 -1.04 7.01 30.53
N LEU A 49 -0.92 6.62 29.26
CA LEU A 49 -1.93 5.79 28.60
C LEU A 49 -2.09 4.42 29.27
N LEU A 50 -1.00 3.78 29.69
CA LEU A 50 -1.07 2.52 30.44
C LEU A 50 -1.79 2.72 31.78
N GLN A 51 -1.48 3.78 32.52
CA GLN A 51 -2.19 4.10 33.76
C GLN A 51 -3.68 4.36 33.51
N LEU A 52 -4.03 5.13 32.49
CA LEU A 52 -5.42 5.37 32.09
C LEU A 52 -6.13 4.06 31.75
N SER A 53 -5.45 3.12 31.07
CA SER A 53 -6.04 1.82 30.73
C SER A 53 -6.35 0.96 31.97
N LEU A 54 -5.74 1.23 33.12
CA LEU A 54 -5.98 0.51 34.37
C LEU A 54 -7.13 1.10 35.20
N THR A 55 -7.66 2.27 34.83
CA THR A 55 -8.69 2.98 35.62
C THR A 55 -10.07 2.32 35.54
N CYS A 56 -10.54 1.99 34.33
CA CYS A 56 -11.85 1.39 34.09
C CYS A 56 -11.91 0.67 32.74
N VAL A 57 -12.93 -0.18 32.55
CA VAL A 57 -13.12 -0.96 31.31
C VAL A 57 -13.30 -0.06 30.07
N LYS A 58 -14.02 1.06 30.21
CA LYS A 58 -14.23 2.02 29.12
C LYS A 58 -12.90 2.61 28.63
N PHE A 59 -12.07 3.11 29.56
CA PHE A 59 -10.78 3.70 29.20
C PHE A 59 -9.80 2.63 28.72
N ASN A 60 -9.82 1.43 29.33
CA ASN A 60 -9.07 0.29 28.85
C ASN A 60 -9.38 -0.03 27.38
N SER A 61 -10.67 -0.06 27.02
CA SER A 61 -11.11 -0.30 25.65
C SER A 61 -10.65 0.81 24.70
N ILE A 62 -10.85 2.08 25.07
CA ILE A 62 -10.43 3.23 24.26
C ILE A 62 -8.93 3.21 24.00
N VAL A 63 -8.12 3.07 25.06
CA VAL A 63 -6.65 3.08 24.95
C VAL A 63 -6.17 1.90 24.13
N ASN A 64 -6.66 0.68 24.39
CA ASN A 64 -6.20 -0.49 23.64
C ASN A 64 -6.62 -0.43 22.16
N LYS A 65 -7.88 -0.09 21.86
CA LYS A 65 -8.44 -0.15 20.50
C LYS A 65 -7.92 0.97 19.60
N ASN A 66 -7.81 2.20 20.10
CA ASN A 66 -7.55 3.37 19.25
C ASN A 66 -6.08 3.81 19.28
N LEU A 67 -5.33 3.46 20.34
CA LEU A 67 -3.97 3.96 20.56
C LEU A 67 -2.95 2.82 20.55
N MET A 68 -3.04 1.86 21.47
CA MET A 68 -1.98 0.85 21.67
C MET A 68 -1.91 -0.22 20.58
N TYR A 69 -3.05 -0.79 20.18
CA TYR A 69 -3.08 -1.90 19.22
C TYR A 69 -3.41 -1.46 17.80
N ARG A 70 -3.81 -0.20 17.58
CA ARG A 70 -4.20 0.29 16.27
C ARG A 70 -3.07 0.10 15.25
N GLU A 71 -1.85 0.47 15.62
CA GLU A 71 -0.65 0.31 14.80
C GLU A 71 0.42 -0.46 15.58
N VAL A 72 0.81 -1.63 15.08
CA VAL A 72 1.82 -2.49 15.70
C VAL A 72 3.02 -2.59 14.78
N ARG A 73 4.18 -2.11 15.24
CA ARG A 73 5.45 -2.20 14.52
C ARG A 73 6.40 -3.16 15.23
N LEU A 74 6.81 -4.22 14.55
CA LEU A 74 7.65 -5.29 15.08
C LEU A 74 8.97 -5.32 14.33
N ASN A 75 9.98 -4.72 14.95
CA ASN A 75 11.32 -4.68 14.39
C ASN A 75 12.09 -5.96 14.70
N GLY A 76 12.35 -6.74 13.66
CA GLY A 76 13.11 -7.98 13.73
C GLY A 76 12.37 -9.19 14.32
N VAL A 77 12.93 -10.36 14.08
CA VAL A 77 12.31 -11.67 14.35
C VAL A 77 12.05 -11.92 15.84
N ARG A 78 12.92 -11.41 16.73
CA ARG A 78 12.79 -11.61 18.19
C ARG A 78 11.54 -10.94 18.75
N ASN A 79 11.30 -9.68 18.37
CA ASN A 79 10.13 -8.93 18.81
C ASN A 79 8.85 -9.52 18.23
N PHE A 80 8.92 -9.97 16.97
CA PHE A 80 7.84 -10.69 16.33
C PHE A 80 7.48 -11.98 17.08
N LYS A 81 8.45 -12.85 17.39
CA LYS A 81 8.25 -14.09 18.17
C LYS A 81 7.68 -13.82 19.57
N LYS A 82 8.15 -12.77 20.25
CA LYS A 82 7.62 -12.36 21.56
C LYS A 82 6.17 -11.90 21.47
N PHE A 83 5.82 -11.18 20.40
CA PHE A 83 4.45 -10.74 20.17
C PHE A 83 3.53 -11.92 19.86
N THR A 84 3.95 -12.82 18.98
CA THR A 84 3.14 -13.96 18.55
C THR A 84 2.86 -14.94 19.69
N SER A 85 3.84 -15.18 20.59
CA SER A 85 3.66 -16.07 21.74
C SER A 85 2.62 -15.57 22.75
N VAL A 86 2.39 -14.26 22.83
CA VAL A 86 1.40 -13.65 23.73
C VAL A 86 0.01 -13.58 23.10
N HIS A 87 -0.06 -13.40 21.78
CA HIS A 87 -1.29 -13.05 21.08
C HIS A 87 -1.93 -14.19 20.29
N ILE A 88 -1.15 -15.19 19.88
CA ILE A 88 -1.65 -16.32 19.09
C ILE A 88 -1.88 -17.50 20.03
N PRO A 89 -3.03 -18.21 19.93
CA PRO A 89 -3.20 -19.47 20.63
C PRO A 89 -2.08 -20.43 20.24
N MET A 90 -1.27 -20.88 21.20
CA MET A 90 -0.51 -22.11 20.98
C MET A 90 -1.54 -23.23 20.81
N MET A 91 -1.84 -23.62 19.57
CA MET A 91 -2.66 -24.79 19.26
C MET A 91 -1.88 -26.05 19.63
N THR A 92 -1.71 -26.33 20.92
CA THR A 92 -1.48 -27.69 21.39
C THR A 92 -2.85 -28.36 21.52
N LEU A 93 -3.02 -29.47 20.80
CA LEU A 93 -4.24 -30.31 20.78
C LEU A 93 -4.78 -30.65 22.18
N SER A 94 -3.93 -30.60 23.20
CA SER A 94 -4.22 -30.87 24.62
C SER A 94 -5.17 -29.87 25.29
N LYS A 95 -5.33 -28.63 24.75
CA LYS A 95 -6.18 -27.59 25.37
C LYS A 95 -7.64 -27.60 24.92
N ARG A 96 -8.01 -28.31 23.84
CA ARG A 96 -9.43 -28.39 23.42
C ARG A 96 -10.28 -29.32 24.28
N PHE A 97 -9.66 -30.19 25.08
CA PHE A 97 -10.36 -31.14 25.95
C PHE A 97 -10.17 -30.89 27.45
N SER A 98 -9.41 -29.86 27.85
CA SER A 98 -9.17 -29.51 29.26
C SER A 98 -9.92 -28.24 29.65
N LEU A 99 -11.25 -28.27 29.50
CA LEU A 99 -12.18 -27.29 30.08
C LEU A 99 -12.87 -27.79 31.36
N SER A 100 -12.41 -28.91 31.90
CA SER A 100 -12.81 -29.40 33.22
C SER A 100 -11.60 -29.88 33.99
N SER A 101 -11.53 -29.47 35.26
CA SER A 101 -10.53 -29.79 36.28
C SER A 101 -9.14 -29.21 36.08
N GLN A 102 -8.88 -28.02 36.64
CA GLN A 102 -7.66 -27.85 37.43
C GLN A 102 -7.95 -27.16 38.76
N SER A 103 -7.59 -27.91 39.77
CA SER A 103 -7.47 -27.60 41.19
C SER A 103 -6.47 -26.48 41.46
N SER A 104 -6.66 -25.87 42.62
CA SER A 104 -6.10 -24.63 43.16
C SER A 104 -4.60 -24.62 43.52
N GLN A 105 -3.73 -25.32 42.78
CA GLN A 105 -2.27 -25.30 43.07
C GLN A 105 -1.34 -25.06 41.86
N ALA A 106 -1.88 -24.78 40.66
CA ALA A 106 -1.06 -24.46 39.47
C ALA A 106 -1.11 -22.95 39.09
N GLN A 107 -1.19 -22.05 40.07
CA GLN A 107 -1.38 -20.61 39.82
C GLN A 107 -0.09 -19.79 39.61
N GLN A 108 1.09 -20.43 39.50
CA GLN A 108 2.37 -19.73 39.32
C GLN A 108 3.07 -19.91 37.96
N GLN A 109 2.51 -20.67 37.02
CA GLN A 109 2.94 -20.61 35.62
C GLN A 109 1.80 -20.05 34.77
N GLN A 110 1.96 -18.77 34.44
CA GLN A 110 1.14 -17.91 33.59
C GLN A 110 0.15 -18.69 32.69
N SER A 111 -1.13 -18.56 33.01
CA SER A 111 -2.23 -18.94 32.13
C SER A 111 -2.19 -18.10 30.85
N LEU A 112 -1.37 -18.47 29.87
CA LEU A 112 -1.42 -17.90 28.52
C LEU A 112 -2.70 -18.40 27.83
N ASN A 113 -3.82 -17.76 28.17
CA ASN A 113 -4.91 -17.61 27.22
C ASN A 113 -4.46 -16.54 26.22
N PRO A 114 -4.51 -16.81 24.90
CA PRO A 114 -4.10 -15.84 23.90
C PRO A 114 -4.95 -14.57 24.04
N SER A 115 -4.29 -13.42 23.99
CA SER A 115 -4.96 -12.14 24.15
C SER A 115 -5.90 -11.87 22.97
N SER A 116 -7.19 -11.62 23.26
CA SER A 116 -8.21 -11.25 22.27
C SER A 116 -7.94 -9.91 21.58
N LYS A 117 -6.91 -9.17 22.03
CA LYS A 117 -6.51 -7.87 21.49
C LYS A 117 -5.91 -7.94 20.08
N ILE A 118 -5.60 -9.14 19.56
CA ILE A 118 -5.15 -9.32 18.17
C ILE A 118 -6.16 -8.80 17.14
N ASN A 119 -7.45 -8.81 17.51
CA ASN A 119 -8.54 -8.26 16.70
C ASN A 119 -8.61 -6.73 16.71
N LEU A 120 -7.81 -6.05 17.52
CA LEU A 120 -7.77 -4.58 17.55
C LEU A 120 -6.72 -4.02 16.58
N ILE A 121 -5.90 -4.89 15.99
CA ILE A 121 -4.83 -4.49 15.07
C ILE A 121 -5.43 -4.02 13.75
N TYR A 122 -5.19 -2.75 13.42
CA TYR A 122 -5.59 -2.16 12.14
C TYR A 122 -4.41 -2.16 11.15
N GLN A 123 -3.21 -1.86 11.63
CA GLN A 123 -1.98 -1.89 10.87
C GLN A 123 -0.91 -2.75 11.56
N LEU A 124 -0.29 -3.64 10.79
CA LEU A 124 0.85 -4.45 11.22
C LEU A 124 2.05 -4.14 10.31
N GLU A 125 3.16 -3.73 10.92
CA GLU A 125 4.45 -3.60 10.24
C GLU A 125 5.43 -4.61 10.82
N VAL A 126 6.03 -5.40 9.92
CA VAL A 126 7.10 -6.35 10.25
C VAL A 126 8.31 -6.04 9.39
N SER A 127 9.49 -5.99 9.99
CA SER A 127 10.73 -5.71 9.29
C SER A 127 11.72 -6.86 9.40
N ASN A 128 12.52 -7.03 8.35
CA ASN A 128 13.60 -8.01 8.25
C ASN A 128 13.11 -9.46 8.49
N PRO A 129 12.22 -9.97 7.62
CA PRO A 129 11.74 -11.35 7.74
C PRO A 129 12.92 -12.33 7.57
N PRO A 130 12.96 -13.43 8.35
CA PRO A 130 14.02 -14.42 8.22
C PRO A 130 13.95 -15.10 6.85
N THR A 131 15.10 -15.54 6.33
CA THR A 131 15.20 -16.28 5.06
C THR A 131 15.48 -17.76 5.33
N LYS A 132 15.14 -18.63 4.37
CA LYS A 132 15.61 -20.02 4.40
C LYS A 132 17.15 -20.05 4.38
N ALA A 133 17.74 -21.14 4.87
CA ALA A 133 19.16 -21.38 4.67
C ALA A 133 19.44 -21.38 3.16
N ALA A 134 20.35 -20.52 2.73
CA ALA A 134 20.76 -20.51 1.34
C ALA A 134 21.50 -21.83 1.09
N GLY A 135 20.91 -22.72 0.30
CA GLY A 135 21.59 -23.94 -0.13
C GLY A 135 22.92 -23.55 -0.76
N ASN A 136 24.03 -24.06 -0.20
CA ASN A 136 25.43 -23.84 -0.59
C ASN A 136 25.65 -22.65 -1.55
N VAL A 137 25.62 -21.44 -1.02
CA VAL A 137 26.06 -20.27 -1.78
C VAL A 137 27.58 -20.36 -1.91
N LYS A 138 28.06 -20.85 -3.05
CA LYS A 138 29.43 -20.58 -3.50
C LYS A 138 29.48 -19.13 -3.95
N THR A 139 29.71 -18.21 -3.02
CA THR A 139 30.10 -16.84 -3.37
C THR A 139 31.54 -16.87 -3.89
N THR A 140 31.72 -16.65 -5.19
CA THR A 140 33.01 -16.32 -5.79
C THR A 140 33.21 -14.81 -5.70
N ILE A 141 34.14 -14.38 -4.87
CA ILE A 141 34.62 -12.99 -4.87
C ILE A 141 35.82 -12.92 -5.83
N ALA A 142 35.77 -12.00 -6.79
CA ALA A 142 36.88 -11.69 -7.71
C ALA A 142 37.52 -12.91 -8.42
N GLY A 143 36.71 -13.91 -8.81
CA GLY A 143 37.12 -15.01 -9.68
C GLY A 143 38.18 -15.97 -9.14
N SER A 144 38.57 -15.88 -7.86
CA SER A 144 39.76 -16.61 -7.36
C SER A 144 39.65 -17.20 -5.95
N TYR A 145 38.58 -16.93 -5.18
CA TYR A 145 38.41 -17.54 -3.86
C TYR A 145 36.99 -18.06 -3.66
N HIS A 146 36.89 -19.36 -3.37
CA HIS A 146 35.68 -19.99 -2.84
C HIS A 146 35.64 -19.80 -1.33
N ILE A 147 34.70 -19.01 -0.83
CA ILE A 147 34.41 -18.95 0.60
C ILE A 147 33.29 -19.94 0.87
N GLU A 148 33.64 -21.12 1.39
CA GLU A 148 32.67 -22.02 2.00
C GLU A 148 32.21 -21.37 3.31
N GLY A 149 31.00 -20.80 3.31
CA GLY A 149 30.38 -20.34 4.53
C GLY A 149 30.08 -21.55 5.43
N ILE A 150 30.92 -21.81 6.42
CA ILE A 150 30.65 -22.78 7.48
C ILE A 150 29.39 -22.28 8.21
N THR A 151 28.31 -23.00 7.98
CA THR A 151 26.98 -22.64 8.45
C THR A 151 26.84 -23.10 9.90
N GLY A 152 26.56 -22.16 10.81
CA GLY A 152 25.75 -22.49 11.97
C GLY A 152 24.50 -23.23 11.48
N SER A 153 24.26 -24.42 12.04
CA SER A 153 23.24 -25.41 11.64
C SER A 153 22.12 -24.85 10.75
N ASN A 154 22.16 -25.16 9.45
CA ASN A 154 21.14 -24.75 8.47
C ASN A 154 19.71 -25.08 8.92
N HIS A 155 19.55 -26.13 9.73
CA HIS A 155 18.27 -26.48 10.37
C HIS A 155 17.69 -25.37 11.26
N SER A 156 18.53 -24.59 11.94
CA SER A 156 18.06 -23.52 12.83
C SER A 156 17.41 -22.36 12.05
N LYS A 157 18.01 -21.95 10.93
CA LYS A 157 17.47 -20.89 10.06
C LYS A 157 16.18 -21.32 9.36
N ASP A 158 16.13 -22.55 8.87
CA ASP A 158 14.93 -23.08 8.24
C ASP A 158 13.76 -23.22 9.22
N THR A 159 14.04 -23.62 10.46
CA THR A 159 13.03 -23.69 11.52
C THR A 159 12.54 -22.29 11.88
N GLU A 160 13.44 -21.33 12.07
CA GLU A 160 13.08 -19.94 12.34
C GLU A 160 12.23 -19.32 11.21
N HIS A 161 12.57 -19.59 9.95
CA HIS A 161 11.77 -19.20 8.80
C HIS A 161 10.36 -19.80 8.84
N LYS A 162 10.25 -21.13 9.04
CA LYS A 162 8.95 -21.82 9.11
C LYS A 162 8.09 -21.31 10.27
N ASP A 163 8.67 -21.11 11.44
CA ASP A 163 7.99 -20.59 12.63
C ASP A 163 7.49 -19.17 12.40
N TYR A 164 8.32 -18.33 11.75
CA TYR A 164 7.96 -16.96 11.40
C TYR A 164 6.77 -16.94 10.44
N ILE A 165 6.83 -17.70 9.33
CA ILE A 165 5.75 -17.77 8.34
C ILE A 165 4.46 -18.28 8.98
N THR A 166 4.54 -19.37 9.76
CA THR A 166 3.37 -19.95 10.43
C THR A 166 2.74 -18.94 11.40
N SER A 167 3.56 -18.26 12.19
CA SER A 167 3.10 -17.23 13.11
C SER A 167 2.47 -16.05 12.37
N LEU A 168 3.07 -15.61 11.26
CA LEU A 168 2.53 -14.51 10.45
C LEU A 168 1.17 -14.89 9.86
N VAL A 169 1.06 -16.05 9.23
CA VAL A 169 -0.22 -16.55 8.69
C VAL A 169 -1.28 -16.69 9.78
N ASN A 170 -0.90 -17.13 10.99
CA ASN A 170 -1.83 -17.20 12.12
C ASN A 170 -2.27 -15.81 12.59
N ILE A 171 -1.37 -14.82 12.69
CA ILE A 171 -1.79 -13.43 12.97
C ILE A 171 -2.78 -12.99 11.90
N LEU A 172 -2.45 -13.19 10.63
CA LEU A 172 -3.31 -12.78 9.54
C LEU A 172 -4.67 -13.47 9.68
N ARG A 173 -4.75 -14.77 9.92
CA ARG A 173 -6.04 -15.47 10.11
C ARG A 173 -6.86 -14.93 11.28
N GLU A 174 -6.24 -14.68 12.41
CA GLU A 174 -6.92 -14.27 13.65
C GLU A 174 -7.25 -12.77 13.74
N SER A 175 -6.56 -11.89 12.99
CA SER A 175 -6.72 -10.42 13.09
C SER A 175 -7.79 -9.85 12.14
N TYR A 176 -9.07 -10.06 12.44
CA TYR A 176 -10.15 -9.69 11.52
C TYR A 176 -10.23 -8.19 11.17
N SER A 177 -9.75 -7.30 12.06
CA SER A 177 -9.74 -5.85 11.81
C SER A 177 -8.53 -5.36 11.02
N LEU A 178 -7.58 -6.23 10.69
CA LEU A 178 -6.36 -5.83 9.98
C LEU A 178 -6.69 -5.31 8.59
N LYS A 179 -6.30 -4.07 8.32
CA LYS A 179 -6.49 -3.40 7.02
C LYS A 179 -5.19 -3.15 6.28
N ILE A 180 -4.09 -2.94 7.01
CA ILE A 180 -2.80 -2.57 6.43
C ILE A 180 -1.73 -3.55 6.91
N LEU A 181 -1.03 -4.18 5.96
CA LEU A 181 0.16 -5.00 6.23
C LEU A 181 1.37 -4.37 5.55
N VAL A 182 2.43 -4.12 6.31
CA VAL A 182 3.72 -3.64 5.80
C VAL A 182 4.78 -4.69 6.11
N ILE A 183 5.46 -5.18 5.07
CA ILE A 183 6.63 -6.05 5.20
C ILE A 183 7.82 -5.30 4.61
N SER A 184 8.78 -4.93 5.46
CA SER A 184 9.94 -4.13 5.06
C SER A 184 11.25 -4.89 5.23
N GLU A 185 12.29 -4.40 4.54
CA GLU A 185 13.62 -5.02 4.51
C GLU A 185 13.57 -6.47 4.00
N ILE A 186 12.78 -6.71 2.94
CA ILE A 186 12.65 -8.03 2.32
C ILE A 186 13.95 -8.38 1.58
N SER A 187 14.57 -9.50 1.98
CA SER A 187 15.75 -10.07 1.33
C SER A 187 15.39 -10.80 0.02
N PRO A 188 16.28 -10.87 -0.98
CA PRO A 188 16.05 -11.65 -2.22
C PRO A 188 15.71 -13.14 -1.99
N LEU A 189 16.11 -13.70 -0.85
CA LEU A 189 15.89 -15.11 -0.49
C LEU A 189 14.61 -15.33 0.32
N PHE A 190 13.94 -14.25 0.74
CA PHE A 190 12.66 -14.38 1.43
C PHE A 190 11.59 -14.84 0.44
N SER A 191 10.85 -15.88 0.82
CA SER A 191 9.70 -16.34 0.06
C SER A 191 8.74 -17.04 0.99
N PHE A 192 7.45 -16.74 0.84
CA PHE A 192 6.44 -17.63 1.37
C PHE A 192 6.59 -19.01 0.71
N PRO A 193 6.37 -20.09 1.45
CA PRO A 193 6.34 -21.41 0.86
C PRO A 193 5.32 -21.42 -0.28
N GLU A 194 5.70 -22.02 -1.40
CA GLU A 194 4.73 -22.36 -2.42
C GLU A 194 3.67 -23.20 -1.72
N SER A 195 2.41 -22.79 -1.86
CA SER A 195 1.28 -23.48 -1.27
C SER A 195 1.19 -24.86 -1.92
N HIS A 196 1.94 -25.83 -1.40
CA HIS A 196 1.67 -27.22 -1.63
C HIS A 196 0.32 -27.47 -0.97
N HIS A 197 -0.76 -27.39 -1.76
CA HIS A 197 -1.92 -28.22 -1.50
C HIS A 197 -1.49 -29.69 -1.69
N HIS A 198 -0.58 -30.17 -0.84
CA HIS A 198 -0.52 -31.57 -0.47
C HIS A 198 -1.80 -31.78 0.34
N GLU A 199 -2.74 -32.49 -0.27
CA GLU A 199 -3.41 -33.61 0.36
C GLU A 199 -3.36 -33.61 1.90
N GLN A 200 -4.15 -32.72 2.49
CA GLN A 200 -5.01 -33.16 3.57
C GLN A 200 -6.38 -33.42 2.95
N SER A 201 -6.42 -34.38 2.02
CA SER A 201 -7.53 -35.33 2.03
C SER A 201 -7.66 -35.77 3.49
N PRO A 202 -8.83 -35.61 4.15
CA PRO A 202 -9.00 -36.16 5.47
C PRO A 202 -8.79 -37.67 5.30
N SER A 203 -7.65 -38.17 5.78
CA SER A 203 -7.46 -39.60 5.93
C SER A 203 -8.68 -40.11 6.68
N SER A 204 -9.34 -41.07 6.04
CA SER A 204 -10.44 -41.90 6.52
C SER A 204 -10.47 -42.01 8.04
N GLY A 205 -11.23 -41.12 8.68
CA GLY A 205 -11.49 -41.11 10.10
C GLY A 205 -12.89 -40.57 10.28
N ASN A 206 -13.85 -41.49 10.46
CA ASN A 206 -15.28 -41.23 10.62
C ASN A 206 -15.58 -39.94 11.39
N SER A 207 -16.04 -38.90 10.70
CA SER A 207 -16.50 -37.65 11.32
C SER A 207 -17.99 -37.50 11.11
N PHE A 208 -18.77 -37.83 12.14
CA PHE A 208 -20.21 -37.64 12.27
C PHE A 208 -20.65 -36.15 12.33
N PHE A 209 -19.86 -35.21 11.82
CA PHE A 209 -20.13 -33.76 11.89
C PHE A 209 -19.92 -33.03 10.55
N SER A 210 -20.17 -33.69 9.42
CA SER A 210 -20.00 -33.11 8.07
C SER A 210 -21.10 -32.11 7.65
N SER A 211 -22.22 -32.02 8.37
CA SER A 211 -23.36 -31.17 7.95
C SER A 211 -23.17 -29.67 8.18
N TRP A 212 -22.15 -29.24 8.94
CA TRP A 212 -21.93 -27.80 9.23
C TRP A 212 -20.82 -27.13 8.41
N LYS A 213 -20.15 -27.86 7.50
CA LYS A 213 -18.97 -27.37 6.76
C LYS A 213 -19.25 -26.71 5.40
N HIS A 214 -20.51 -26.49 5.02
CA HIS A 214 -20.87 -25.85 3.74
C HIS A 214 -21.06 -24.32 3.81
N ARG A 215 -20.72 -23.66 4.93
CA ARG A 215 -20.62 -22.20 4.91
C ARG A 215 -19.32 -21.81 4.26
N ASN A 216 -19.39 -21.29 3.04
CA ASN A 216 -18.27 -20.58 2.42
C ASN A 216 -17.71 -19.60 3.47
N PRO A 217 -16.39 -19.64 3.75
CA PRO A 217 -15.81 -18.71 4.71
C PRO A 217 -16.13 -17.27 4.27
N PRO A 218 -16.34 -16.35 5.22
CA PRO A 218 -16.64 -14.96 4.89
C PRO A 218 -15.51 -14.41 4.01
N LYS A 219 -15.90 -13.74 2.91
CA LYS A 219 -14.93 -13.11 2.02
C LYS A 219 -14.10 -12.10 2.80
N ARG A 220 -12.78 -12.22 2.71
CA ARG A 220 -11.87 -11.36 3.47
C ARG A 220 -11.06 -10.48 2.54
N SER A 221 -11.02 -9.18 2.83
CA SER A 221 -10.23 -8.22 2.06
C SER A 221 -9.18 -7.56 2.95
N LEU A 222 -7.98 -7.35 2.38
CA LEU A 222 -6.95 -6.49 2.95
C LEU A 222 -6.97 -5.18 2.18
N ASP A 223 -7.06 -4.04 2.86
CA ASP A 223 -7.18 -2.75 2.18
C ASP A 223 -5.85 -2.34 1.53
N LYS A 224 -4.72 -2.58 2.20
CA LYS A 224 -3.38 -2.23 1.71
C LYS A 224 -2.29 -3.21 2.12
N LEU A 225 -1.49 -3.62 1.15
CA LEU A 225 -0.26 -4.42 1.33
C LEU A 225 0.94 -3.61 0.83
N VAL A 226 1.94 -3.40 1.68
CA VAL A 226 3.18 -2.71 1.32
C VAL A 226 4.36 -3.66 1.47
N LEU A 227 5.07 -3.89 0.36
CA LEU A 227 6.30 -4.67 0.33
C LEU A 227 7.46 -3.74 0.01
N LYS A 228 8.47 -3.70 0.88
CA LYS A 228 9.70 -2.93 0.65
C LYS A 228 10.88 -3.89 0.64
N SER A 229 11.67 -3.87 -0.44
CA SER A 229 12.94 -4.60 -0.46
C SER A 229 13.91 -4.04 0.57
N GLN A 230 15.00 -4.77 0.79
CA GLN A 230 16.12 -4.30 1.58
C GLN A 230 16.69 -2.98 1.03
N SER A 231 16.94 -2.03 1.93
CA SER A 231 17.48 -0.72 1.57
C SER A 231 18.75 -0.84 0.71
N GLY A 232 18.78 -0.11 -0.42
CA GLY A 232 19.90 -0.14 -1.38
C GLY A 232 19.87 -1.28 -2.41
N TRP A 233 18.91 -2.20 -2.34
CA TRP A 233 18.80 -3.33 -3.26
C TRP A 233 17.48 -3.32 -4.02
N SER A 234 17.52 -3.60 -5.32
CA SER A 234 16.34 -3.93 -6.10
C SER A 234 16.23 -5.44 -6.29
N ILE A 235 15.12 -6.05 -5.88
CA ILE A 235 14.93 -7.51 -5.94
C ILE A 235 13.80 -7.88 -6.90
N PRO A 236 13.88 -9.01 -7.64
CA PRO A 236 12.81 -9.46 -8.52
C PRO A 236 11.53 -9.75 -7.75
N PHE A 237 10.41 -9.15 -8.14
CA PHE A 237 9.11 -9.49 -7.58
C PHE A 237 8.66 -10.87 -8.09
N LYS A 238 8.12 -11.71 -7.20
CA LYS A 238 7.67 -13.07 -7.47
C LYS A 238 6.35 -13.32 -6.77
N TYR A 239 5.55 -14.24 -7.31
CA TYR A 239 4.30 -14.70 -6.66
C TYR A 239 4.54 -15.22 -5.23
N SER A 240 5.67 -15.88 -5.00
CA SER A 240 6.06 -16.38 -3.67
C SER A 240 6.26 -15.28 -2.62
N HIS A 241 6.30 -13.98 -2.99
CA HIS A 241 6.29 -12.89 -2.01
C HIS A 241 4.88 -12.59 -1.45
N ILE A 242 3.83 -13.08 -2.10
CA ILE A 242 2.43 -12.79 -1.73
C ILE A 242 1.57 -14.06 -1.60
N SER A 243 2.07 -15.24 -1.96
CA SER A 243 1.28 -16.47 -2.08
C SER A 243 0.44 -16.78 -0.83
N SER A 244 1.06 -16.83 0.36
CA SER A 244 0.33 -17.15 1.61
C SER A 244 -0.66 -16.08 2.05
N LEU A 245 -0.61 -14.87 1.48
CA LEU A 245 -1.61 -13.83 1.77
C LEU A 245 -2.94 -14.17 1.08
N PHE A 246 -2.90 -14.78 -0.11
CA PHE A 246 -4.10 -15.21 -0.84
C PHE A 246 -4.76 -16.47 -0.28
N ASP A 247 -4.06 -17.18 0.62
CA ASP A 247 -4.65 -18.23 1.47
C ASP A 247 -5.56 -17.66 2.56
N VAL A 248 -5.39 -16.38 2.92
CA VAL A 248 -6.13 -15.70 4.00
C VAL A 248 -7.11 -14.67 3.45
N TYR A 249 -6.71 -13.92 2.42
CA TYR A 249 -7.47 -12.85 1.81
C TYR A 249 -7.92 -13.24 0.39
N ASP A 250 -9.15 -12.88 0.04
CA ASP A 250 -9.70 -13.05 -1.31
C ASP A 250 -9.38 -11.85 -2.19
N THR A 251 -9.18 -10.68 -1.59
CA THR A 251 -8.94 -9.42 -2.33
C THR A 251 -7.96 -8.55 -1.59
N ILE A 252 -7.05 -7.92 -2.33
CA ILE A 252 -6.15 -6.88 -1.85
C ILE A 252 -6.54 -5.57 -2.56
N GLY A 253 -6.88 -4.54 -1.79
CA GLY A 253 -7.26 -3.23 -2.33
C GLY A 253 -6.10 -2.57 -3.05
N GLU A 254 -4.98 -2.33 -2.35
CA GLU A 254 -3.77 -1.74 -2.89
C GLU A 254 -2.55 -2.63 -2.60
N LEU A 255 -1.79 -2.99 -3.64
CA LEU A 255 -0.44 -3.55 -3.54
C LEU A 255 0.58 -2.44 -3.81
N VAL A 256 1.41 -2.12 -2.83
CA VAL A 256 2.54 -1.18 -2.95
C VAL A 256 3.85 -1.96 -2.99
N LEU A 257 4.61 -1.78 -4.05
CA LEU A 257 5.96 -2.33 -4.20
C LEU A 257 6.97 -1.19 -4.16
N CYS A 258 7.96 -1.28 -3.28
CA CYS A 258 9.07 -0.32 -3.19
C CYS A 258 10.39 -1.02 -3.53
N ASN A 259 11.13 -0.48 -4.50
CA ASN A 259 12.45 -0.98 -4.92
C ASN A 259 12.40 -2.46 -5.41
N PHE A 260 11.38 -2.82 -6.17
CA PHE A 260 11.27 -4.15 -6.81
C PHE A 260 11.56 -4.08 -8.31
N VAL A 261 12.12 -5.17 -8.85
CA VAL A 261 12.26 -5.40 -10.28
C VAL A 261 11.05 -6.21 -10.77
N ILE A 262 10.30 -5.63 -11.70
CA ILE A 262 9.15 -6.27 -12.37
C ILE A 262 9.66 -6.90 -13.67
N ASP A 263 9.81 -8.21 -13.65
CA ASP A 263 10.27 -9.01 -14.80
C ASP A 263 9.07 -9.74 -15.42
N GLU A 264 8.63 -9.25 -16.58
CA GLU A 264 7.47 -9.78 -17.31
C GLU A 264 7.60 -11.29 -17.56
N SER A 265 8.79 -11.76 -17.93
CA SER A 265 9.03 -13.17 -18.27
C SER A 265 8.88 -14.10 -17.07
N LYS A 266 9.41 -13.69 -15.91
CA LYS A 266 9.36 -14.47 -14.68
C LYS A 266 7.96 -14.50 -14.08
N LEU A 267 7.23 -13.39 -14.17
CA LEU A 267 5.86 -13.31 -13.64
C LEU A 267 4.86 -14.14 -14.45
N GLN A 268 5.06 -14.24 -15.78
CA GLN A 268 4.22 -15.09 -16.64
C GLN A 268 4.49 -16.60 -16.46
N ALA A 269 5.74 -16.99 -16.18
CA ALA A 269 6.10 -18.39 -16.01
C ALA A 269 5.68 -19.00 -14.66
N SER A 270 5.36 -18.16 -13.67
CA SER A 270 5.34 -18.56 -12.25
C SER A 270 3.95 -18.92 -11.68
N LEU A 271 2.88 -19.01 -12.48
CA LEU A 271 1.53 -19.25 -11.92
C LEU A 271 0.74 -20.38 -12.61
N THR A 272 0.39 -21.37 -11.79
CA THR A 272 -0.77 -22.26 -11.95
C THR A 272 -1.60 -22.17 -10.67
N THR A 273 -2.17 -21.00 -10.40
CA THR A 273 -2.98 -20.80 -9.19
C THR A 273 -4.40 -21.30 -9.39
N LYS A 274 -4.92 -22.09 -8.43
CA LYS A 274 -6.30 -22.61 -8.45
C LYS A 274 -7.33 -21.55 -8.05
N LYS A 275 -6.91 -20.48 -7.37
CA LYS A 275 -7.77 -19.40 -6.85
C LYS A 275 -7.46 -18.10 -7.59
N PRO A 276 -8.47 -17.33 -8.03
CA PRO A 276 -8.23 -16.06 -8.68
C PRO A 276 -7.58 -15.06 -7.72
N ILE A 277 -6.53 -14.39 -8.20
CA ILE A 277 -5.84 -13.31 -7.50
C ILE A 277 -6.54 -11.99 -7.85
N ILE A 278 -7.04 -11.29 -6.84
CA ILE A 278 -7.74 -10.01 -7.03
C ILE A 278 -6.95 -8.90 -6.32
N ILE A 279 -6.32 -8.04 -7.12
CA ILE A 279 -5.62 -6.83 -6.69
C ILE A 279 -6.21 -5.65 -7.48
N ASN A 280 -6.79 -4.67 -6.78
CA ASN A 280 -7.51 -3.57 -7.46
C ASN A 280 -6.58 -2.44 -7.91
N LYS A 281 -5.62 -2.06 -7.05
CA LYS A 281 -4.65 -0.99 -7.27
C LYS A 281 -3.22 -1.50 -7.12
N LEU A 282 -2.33 -1.09 -8.03
CA LEU A 282 -0.89 -1.33 -7.95
C LEU A 282 -0.16 0.00 -7.86
N THR A 283 0.67 0.16 -6.82
CA THR A 283 1.54 1.31 -6.63
C THR A 283 2.99 0.87 -6.71
N LEU A 284 3.73 1.39 -7.69
CA LEU A 284 5.14 1.11 -7.90
C LEU A 284 5.96 2.33 -7.51
N SER A 285 6.86 2.17 -6.54
CA SER A 285 7.73 3.23 -6.06
C SER A 285 9.18 2.83 -6.27
N SER A 286 9.92 3.59 -7.09
CA SER A 286 11.32 3.28 -7.41
C SER A 286 11.52 1.86 -7.97
N CYS A 287 10.54 1.33 -8.70
CA CYS A 287 10.60 -0.01 -9.28
C CYS A 287 11.24 0.03 -10.68
N THR A 288 11.95 -1.04 -11.04
CA THR A 288 12.54 -1.20 -12.37
C THR A 288 11.73 -2.20 -13.20
N PHE A 289 11.45 -1.90 -14.46
CA PHE A 289 10.76 -2.82 -15.38
C PHE A 289 11.74 -3.47 -16.36
N LEU A 290 11.69 -4.79 -16.47
CA LEU A 290 12.48 -5.57 -17.43
C LEU A 290 11.57 -6.16 -18.51
N LEU A 291 11.83 -5.75 -19.76
CA LEU A 291 11.17 -6.33 -20.93
C LEU A 291 11.73 -7.73 -21.22
N PRO A 292 10.90 -8.66 -21.72
CA PRO A 292 11.37 -9.96 -22.18
C PRO A 292 12.35 -9.78 -23.34
N THR A 293 13.46 -10.51 -23.29
CA THR A 293 14.50 -10.53 -24.34
C THR A 293 13.97 -11.09 -25.65
N ASN A 294 13.00 -12.00 -25.59
CA ASN A 294 12.36 -12.59 -26.75
C ASN A 294 10.98 -11.95 -26.96
N ARG A 295 10.84 -11.15 -28.02
CA ARG A 295 9.58 -10.48 -28.38
C ARG A 295 8.54 -11.51 -28.82
N THR A 296 7.71 -11.99 -27.90
CA THR A 296 6.54 -12.79 -28.27
C THR A 296 5.45 -11.89 -28.86
N PRO A 297 4.75 -12.31 -29.93
CA PRO A 297 3.86 -11.43 -30.70
C PRO A 297 2.52 -11.08 -30.01
N LYS A 298 2.17 -11.74 -28.90
CA LYS A 298 0.97 -11.43 -28.10
C LYS A 298 1.29 -11.51 -26.61
N ARG A 299 1.44 -10.35 -25.96
CA ARG A 299 1.56 -10.26 -24.50
C ARG A 299 0.24 -10.72 -23.87
N LYS A 300 0.29 -11.76 -23.03
CA LYS A 300 -0.84 -12.18 -22.21
C LYS A 300 -0.80 -11.43 -20.88
N PRO A 301 -1.97 -11.07 -20.30
CA PRO A 301 -2.00 -10.46 -18.97
C PRO A 301 -1.45 -11.46 -17.94
N CYS A 302 -0.70 -10.93 -16.97
CA CYS A 302 -0.24 -11.72 -15.83
C CYS A 302 -1.38 -11.90 -14.82
N ASP A 303 -1.57 -13.13 -14.32
CA ASP A 303 -2.63 -13.47 -13.37
C ASP A 303 -2.62 -12.60 -12.10
N ILE A 304 -1.44 -12.23 -11.60
CA ILE A 304 -1.32 -11.35 -10.41
C ILE A 304 -1.94 -9.96 -10.70
N PHE A 305 -1.83 -9.49 -11.94
CA PHE A 305 -2.15 -8.13 -12.35
C PHE A 305 -3.43 -8.03 -13.19
N LEU A 306 -4.17 -9.14 -13.32
CA LEU A 306 -5.34 -9.27 -14.18
C LEU A 306 -6.48 -8.32 -13.79
N HIS A 307 -6.65 -8.04 -12.49
CA HIS A 307 -7.76 -7.22 -11.97
C HIS A 307 -7.37 -5.77 -11.65
N ILE A 308 -6.16 -5.34 -12.01
CA ILE A 308 -5.70 -3.98 -11.70
C ILE A 308 -6.48 -2.97 -12.54
N SER A 309 -7.20 -2.08 -11.86
CA SER A 309 -7.94 -0.96 -12.45
C SER A 309 -7.21 0.37 -12.26
N HIS A 310 -6.35 0.48 -11.25
CA HIS A 310 -5.57 1.67 -10.95
C HIS A 310 -4.08 1.36 -10.85
N LEU A 311 -3.27 2.00 -11.69
CA LEU A 311 -1.81 1.96 -11.62
C LEU A 311 -1.26 3.32 -11.14
N GLN A 312 -0.45 3.30 -10.08
CA GLN A 312 0.26 4.48 -9.59
C GLN A 312 1.77 4.27 -9.72
N LEU A 313 2.47 5.24 -10.31
CA LEU A 313 3.91 5.22 -10.54
C LEU A 313 4.57 6.40 -9.82
N ASN A 314 5.47 6.10 -8.89
CA ASN A 314 6.19 7.07 -8.07
C ASN A 314 7.71 6.92 -8.24
N ASN A 315 8.43 8.04 -8.20
CA ASN A 315 9.89 8.09 -8.29
C ASN A 315 10.48 7.22 -9.42
N ILE A 316 10.02 7.44 -10.64
CA ILE A 316 10.45 6.69 -11.83
C ILE A 316 11.83 7.21 -12.26
N THR A 317 12.82 6.33 -12.41
CA THR A 317 14.20 6.71 -12.74
C THR A 317 14.54 6.49 -14.20
N SER A 318 13.95 5.50 -14.88
CA SER A 318 14.23 5.18 -16.28
C SER A 318 12.98 5.24 -17.15
N GLY A 319 13.14 5.71 -18.39
CA GLY A 319 12.05 5.70 -19.38
C GLY A 319 11.53 4.30 -19.72
N LYS A 320 12.34 3.25 -19.50
CA LYS A 320 11.93 1.84 -19.68
C LYS A 320 10.89 1.42 -18.63
N ASP A 321 10.90 2.04 -17.45
CA ASP A 321 9.98 1.70 -16.36
C ASP A 321 8.54 2.08 -16.70
N LEU A 322 8.34 3.09 -17.56
CA LEU A 322 7.03 3.48 -18.10
C LEU A 322 6.40 2.37 -18.95
N SER A 323 7.19 1.45 -19.52
CA SER A 323 6.66 0.30 -20.27
C SER A 323 5.85 -0.67 -19.41
N VAL A 324 5.88 -0.54 -18.09
CA VAL A 324 4.96 -1.28 -17.21
C VAL A 324 3.50 -0.94 -17.49
N ILE A 325 3.20 0.28 -17.97
CA ILE A 325 1.85 0.68 -18.39
C ILE A 325 1.39 -0.22 -19.55
N ASP A 326 2.27 -0.47 -20.52
CA ASP A 326 1.96 -1.35 -21.65
C ASP A 326 1.75 -2.80 -21.23
N PHE A 327 2.40 -3.23 -20.15
CA PHE A 327 2.21 -4.56 -19.58
C PHE A 327 0.87 -4.68 -18.85
N ILE A 328 0.55 -3.73 -17.97
CA ILE A 328 -0.68 -3.76 -17.17
C ILE A 328 -1.92 -3.56 -18.05
N LYS A 329 -1.90 -2.64 -19.03
CA LYS A 329 -3.07 -2.36 -19.87
C LYS A 329 -3.57 -3.57 -20.67
N THR A 330 -2.73 -4.60 -20.87
CA THR A 330 -3.16 -5.85 -21.52
C THR A 330 -4.25 -6.60 -20.76
N ASN A 331 -4.51 -6.23 -19.50
CA ASN A 331 -5.60 -6.75 -18.69
C ASN A 331 -6.98 -6.21 -19.09
N ASN A 332 -7.07 -5.17 -19.92
CA ASN A 332 -8.31 -4.47 -20.32
C ASN A 332 -9.14 -3.90 -19.16
N MET A 333 -8.58 -3.79 -17.96
CA MET A 333 -9.24 -3.29 -16.74
C MET A 333 -8.70 -1.94 -16.28
N LEU A 334 -7.50 -1.58 -16.73
CA LEU A 334 -6.81 -0.33 -16.36
C LEU A 334 -7.65 0.89 -16.78
N SER A 335 -8.17 1.62 -15.80
CA SER A 335 -9.04 2.78 -16.00
C SER A 335 -8.51 4.06 -15.37
N LYS A 336 -7.56 3.95 -14.42
CA LYS A 336 -6.90 5.08 -13.78
C LYS A 336 -5.39 4.92 -13.77
N ILE A 337 -4.67 6.00 -14.12
CA ILE A 337 -3.22 6.10 -13.98
C ILE A 337 -2.88 7.31 -13.11
N THR A 338 -2.02 7.11 -12.11
CA THR A 338 -1.43 8.19 -11.31
C THR A 338 0.07 8.26 -11.56
N ILE A 339 0.60 9.42 -11.91
CA ILE A 339 2.01 9.64 -12.18
C ILE A 339 2.56 10.73 -11.25
N ASP A 340 3.66 10.41 -10.59
CA ASP A 340 4.46 11.37 -9.82
C ASP A 340 5.31 12.24 -10.75
N PHE A 341 4.92 13.52 -10.87
CA PHE A 341 5.61 14.49 -11.70
C PHE A 341 6.93 14.98 -11.10
N THR A 342 7.32 14.53 -9.90
CA THR A 342 8.68 14.73 -9.38
C THR A 342 9.65 13.63 -9.78
N SER A 343 9.19 12.61 -10.50
CA SER A 343 10.04 11.51 -10.96
C SER A 343 11.19 12.03 -11.84
N PRO A 344 12.46 11.63 -11.54
CA PRO A 344 13.63 12.07 -12.30
C PRO A 344 13.55 11.81 -13.81
N VAL A 345 12.85 10.75 -14.23
CA VAL A 345 12.69 10.37 -15.64
C VAL A 345 12.23 11.53 -16.53
N PHE A 346 11.39 12.43 -16.00
CA PHE A 346 10.78 13.51 -16.78
C PHE A 346 11.69 14.72 -17.01
N TYR A 347 12.80 14.81 -16.29
CA TYR A 347 13.68 15.98 -16.29
C TYR A 347 15.03 15.64 -16.92
N GLY A 348 15.55 16.58 -17.72
CA GLY A 348 16.91 16.47 -18.28
C GLY A 348 17.99 16.87 -17.28
N SER A 349 19.24 16.88 -17.74
CA SER A 349 20.42 17.28 -16.95
C SER A 349 20.32 18.68 -16.34
N SER A 350 19.56 19.57 -16.99
CA SER A 350 19.28 20.95 -16.57
C SER A 350 18.14 21.08 -15.54
N ALA A 351 17.60 19.97 -15.02
CA ALA A 351 16.39 19.94 -14.19
C ALA A 351 15.15 20.57 -14.84
N THR A 352 15.18 20.77 -16.16
CA THR A 352 14.03 21.22 -16.96
C THR A 352 13.26 20.02 -17.48
N PHE A 353 11.94 20.16 -17.58
CA PHE A 353 11.09 19.10 -18.10
C PHE A 353 11.36 18.87 -19.59
N ASN A 354 11.48 17.60 -20.00
CA ASN A 354 11.77 17.24 -21.38
C ASN A 354 10.47 17.06 -22.19
N PHE A 355 9.91 18.18 -22.66
CA PHE A 355 8.69 18.19 -23.47
C PHE A 355 8.83 17.37 -24.76
N ALA A 356 9.95 17.51 -25.47
CA ALA A 356 10.22 16.79 -26.71
C ALA A 356 10.04 15.27 -26.58
N ARG A 357 10.51 14.72 -25.45
CA ARG A 357 10.41 13.29 -25.19
C ARG A 357 9.04 12.87 -24.68
N TYR A 358 8.45 13.63 -23.74
CA TYR A 358 7.29 13.16 -22.98
C TYR A 358 5.94 13.65 -23.52
N ASN A 359 5.90 14.67 -24.36
CA ASN A 359 4.65 15.12 -24.95
C ASN A 359 4.05 14.05 -25.88
N LEU A 360 4.87 13.36 -26.67
CA LEU A 360 4.42 12.22 -27.49
C LEU A 360 3.94 11.05 -26.63
N PHE A 361 4.60 10.81 -25.49
CA PHE A 361 4.14 9.81 -24.52
C PHE A 361 2.75 10.15 -23.98
N PHE A 362 2.51 11.38 -23.54
CA PHE A 362 1.19 11.80 -23.03
C PHE A 362 0.12 11.88 -24.13
N LYS A 363 0.50 12.24 -25.36
CA LYS A 363 -0.39 12.15 -26.55
C LYS A 363 -0.88 10.72 -26.76
N LEU A 364 0.02 9.74 -26.67
CA LEU A 364 -0.34 8.33 -26.78
C LEU A 364 -1.19 7.86 -25.60
N LEU A 365 -0.78 8.21 -24.37
CA LEU A 365 -1.47 7.80 -23.15
C LEU A 365 -2.92 8.31 -23.11
N CYS A 366 -3.14 9.54 -23.56
CA CYS A 366 -4.44 10.20 -23.52
C CYS A 366 -5.21 10.05 -24.84
N SER A 367 -4.77 9.20 -25.78
CA SER A 367 -5.39 9.13 -27.12
C SER A 367 -6.84 8.62 -27.11
N GLY A 368 -7.27 7.97 -26.03
CA GLY A 368 -8.61 7.37 -25.89
C GLY A 368 -8.90 6.25 -26.89
N SER A 369 -7.87 5.74 -27.58
CA SER A 369 -8.00 4.80 -28.69
C SER A 369 -7.09 3.58 -28.53
N GLY A 370 -7.46 2.48 -29.20
CA GLY A 370 -6.72 1.22 -29.14
C GLY A 370 -6.64 0.66 -27.72
N ALA A 371 -5.44 0.26 -27.30
CA ALA A 371 -5.19 -0.37 -25.99
C ALA A 371 -5.32 0.57 -24.78
N TYR A 372 -5.62 1.86 -25.00
CA TYR A 372 -5.84 2.87 -23.94
C TYR A 372 -7.30 3.31 -23.85
N SER A 373 -8.22 2.69 -24.59
CA SER A 373 -9.65 3.07 -24.62
C SER A 373 -10.35 3.01 -23.26
N ASN A 374 -9.88 2.13 -22.36
CA ASN A 374 -10.47 1.97 -21.03
C ASN A 374 -9.94 3.00 -20.01
N LEU A 375 -8.91 3.77 -20.35
CA LEU A 375 -8.36 4.80 -19.48
C LEU A 375 -9.31 6.00 -19.40
N LYS A 376 -9.86 6.23 -18.22
CA LYS A 376 -10.84 7.31 -17.94
C LYS A 376 -10.25 8.43 -17.11
N GLU A 377 -9.33 8.10 -16.22
CA GLU A 377 -8.76 9.03 -15.25
C GLU A 377 -7.23 9.07 -15.33
N LEU A 378 -6.69 10.29 -15.41
CA LEU A 378 -5.28 10.56 -15.26
C LEU A 378 -5.07 11.50 -14.07
N GLU A 379 -4.18 11.11 -13.16
CA GLU A 379 -3.85 11.90 -11.98
C GLU A 379 -2.36 12.21 -11.95
N PHE A 380 -2.01 13.48 -11.79
CA PHE A 380 -0.64 13.91 -11.52
C PHE A 380 -0.49 14.33 -10.07
N ILE A 381 0.52 13.78 -9.41
CA ILE A 381 0.89 14.19 -8.06
C ILE A 381 2.23 14.92 -8.09
N ASN A 382 2.44 15.80 -7.10
CA ASN A 382 3.62 16.64 -6.99
C ASN A 382 3.90 17.48 -8.25
N PHE A 383 2.85 17.99 -8.88
CA PHE A 383 2.98 18.75 -10.12
C PHE A 383 3.64 20.11 -9.88
N THR A 384 4.63 20.47 -10.72
CA THR A 384 5.46 21.68 -10.57
C THR A 384 5.39 22.62 -11.77
N LEU A 385 5.01 22.15 -12.97
CA LEU A 385 5.13 22.95 -14.21
C LEU A 385 4.20 24.15 -14.28
N LEU A 386 3.07 24.12 -13.56
CA LEU A 386 2.12 25.24 -13.49
C LEU A 386 2.75 26.50 -12.89
N ASP A 387 3.83 26.35 -12.14
CA ASP A 387 4.53 27.43 -11.46
C ASP A 387 5.61 28.04 -12.34
N SER A 388 6.40 27.19 -12.99
CA SER A 388 7.48 27.58 -13.88
C SER A 388 6.98 28.25 -15.17
N HIS A 389 5.80 27.86 -15.66
CA HIS A 389 5.25 28.36 -16.92
C HIS A 389 4.03 29.29 -16.74
N GLY A 390 3.52 29.45 -15.51
CA GLY A 390 2.44 30.40 -15.23
C GLY A 390 2.84 31.87 -15.37
N HIS A 391 4.15 32.18 -15.28
CA HIS A 391 4.66 33.55 -15.39
C HIS A 391 4.96 34.01 -16.82
N LEU A 392 5.14 33.08 -17.77
CA LEU A 392 5.47 33.41 -19.17
C LEU A 392 4.35 34.19 -19.88
N HIS A 393 3.09 33.88 -19.60
CA HIS A 393 1.95 34.62 -20.17
C HIS A 393 1.77 36.04 -19.62
N GLN A 394 2.45 36.42 -18.52
CA GLN A 394 2.46 37.80 -18.04
C GLN A 394 3.54 38.63 -18.73
N VAL A 395 4.66 38.01 -19.15
CA VAL A 395 5.74 38.71 -19.86
C VAL A 395 5.34 39.01 -21.31
N GLU A 396 4.65 38.09 -21.99
CA GLU A 396 4.14 38.34 -23.35
C GLU A 396 3.07 39.44 -23.44
N LYS A 397 2.49 39.88 -22.31
CA LYS A 397 1.58 41.05 -22.28
C LYS A 397 2.29 42.36 -21.89
N ALA A 398 3.51 42.30 -21.37
CA ALA A 398 4.24 43.47 -20.91
C ALA A 398 5.21 44.02 -21.98
N ASP A 399 5.70 43.16 -22.89
CA ASP A 399 6.73 43.53 -23.87
C ASP A 399 6.28 43.55 -25.35
N THR A 400 4.98 43.47 -25.66
CA THR A 400 4.47 43.70 -27.02
C THR A 400 3.28 44.65 -27.03
N GLY A 401 3.60 45.94 -27.00
CA GLY A 401 2.85 46.86 -27.86
C GLY A 401 3.16 46.47 -29.31
N ASP A 402 2.13 46.20 -30.10
CA ASP A 402 2.19 45.97 -31.54
C ASP A 402 3.22 44.94 -32.03
N SER A 403 2.82 43.67 -32.05
CA SER A 403 3.19 42.77 -33.15
C SER A 403 2.26 41.56 -33.18
N ASP A 404 1.10 41.74 -33.82
CA ASP A 404 0.50 40.67 -34.63
C ASP A 404 1.49 40.32 -35.76
N GLN A 405 2.57 39.61 -35.42
CA GLN A 405 3.27 38.81 -36.41
C GLN A 405 2.33 37.64 -36.71
N GLU A 406 1.67 37.74 -37.87
CA GLU A 406 1.03 36.63 -38.57
C GLU A 406 1.94 35.40 -38.44
N ARG A 407 1.62 34.50 -37.50
CA ARG A 407 2.26 33.19 -37.45
C ARG A 407 1.79 32.46 -38.70
N ASP A 408 2.74 32.14 -39.57
CA ASP A 408 2.51 31.41 -40.79
C ASP A 408 1.82 30.07 -40.47
N ASP A 409 0.51 29.97 -40.76
CA ASP A 409 -0.37 28.83 -40.42
C ASP A 409 0.06 27.50 -41.10
N TRP A 410 1.08 27.55 -41.96
CA TRP A 410 1.65 26.41 -42.66
C TRP A 410 2.71 25.63 -41.87
N VAL A 411 3.23 26.16 -40.77
CA VAL A 411 4.21 25.46 -39.92
C VAL A 411 3.49 24.86 -38.72
N GLU A 412 3.48 23.53 -38.62
CA GLU A 412 2.95 22.85 -37.43
C GLU A 412 3.62 23.41 -36.17
N PRO A 413 2.84 23.88 -35.17
CA PRO A 413 3.40 24.47 -33.97
C PRO A 413 4.26 23.44 -33.23
N PRO A 414 5.38 23.85 -32.61
CA PRO A 414 6.29 22.94 -31.95
C PRO A 414 5.55 22.08 -30.90
N SER A 415 5.68 20.76 -31.02
CA SER A 415 5.09 19.80 -30.09
C SER A 415 5.73 19.84 -28.70
N ASP A 416 6.82 20.60 -28.53
CA ASP A 416 7.75 20.50 -27.40
C ASP A 416 7.53 21.61 -26.37
N THR A 417 6.27 21.98 -26.17
CA THR A 417 5.86 23.06 -25.26
C THR A 417 4.94 22.57 -24.16
N PHE A 418 4.83 23.36 -23.09
CA PHE A 418 3.85 23.13 -22.03
C PHE A 418 2.40 23.19 -22.54
N GLU A 419 2.11 24.09 -23.49
CA GLU A 419 0.78 24.18 -24.13
C GLU A 419 0.41 22.91 -24.89
N SER A 420 1.38 22.32 -25.61
CA SER A 420 1.20 21.05 -26.30
C SER A 420 0.92 19.91 -25.33
N LEU A 421 1.61 19.87 -24.17
CA LEU A 421 1.28 18.92 -23.10
C LEU A 421 -0.17 19.09 -22.64
N LEU A 422 -0.57 20.32 -22.28
CA LEU A 422 -1.95 20.61 -21.84
C LEU A 422 -3.00 20.22 -22.89
N ARG A 423 -2.71 20.45 -24.17
CA ARG A 423 -3.58 20.00 -25.28
C ARG A 423 -3.71 18.49 -25.31
N PHE A 424 -2.62 17.72 -25.20
CA PHE A 424 -2.69 16.26 -25.20
C PHE A 424 -3.43 15.71 -23.99
N LEU A 425 -3.26 16.33 -22.83
CA LEU A 425 -3.98 15.96 -21.61
C LEU A 425 -5.48 16.23 -21.71
N SER A 426 -5.91 17.21 -22.50
CA SER A 426 -7.34 17.53 -22.66
C SER A 426 -8.15 16.38 -23.26
N SER A 427 -7.50 15.42 -23.93
CA SER A 427 -8.17 14.27 -24.56
C SER A 427 -8.69 13.23 -23.55
N ILE A 428 -8.22 13.23 -22.31
CA ILE A 428 -8.68 12.29 -21.28
C ILE A 428 -10.03 12.74 -20.68
N PRO A 429 -10.95 11.82 -20.31
CA PRO A 429 -12.23 12.21 -19.71
C PRO A 429 -12.10 12.96 -18.39
N SER A 430 -11.14 12.56 -17.53
CA SER A 430 -10.95 13.17 -16.21
C SER A 430 -9.47 13.31 -15.88
N LEU A 431 -9.06 14.54 -15.55
CA LEU A 431 -7.70 14.93 -15.19
C LEU A 431 -7.69 15.55 -13.79
N THR A 432 -6.91 14.97 -12.88
CA THR A 432 -6.64 15.54 -11.56
C THR A 432 -5.17 15.93 -11.45
N ILE A 433 -4.87 17.16 -11.04
CA ILE A 433 -3.51 17.64 -10.82
C ILE A 433 -3.36 18.09 -9.37
N THR A 434 -2.51 17.42 -8.61
CA THR A 434 -2.14 17.78 -7.25
C THR A 434 -0.79 18.47 -7.25
N LEU A 435 -0.77 19.73 -6.81
CA LEU A 435 0.43 20.56 -6.77
C LEU A 435 1.42 20.07 -5.72
N LYS A 436 2.72 20.19 -6.02
CA LYS A 436 3.79 19.91 -5.05
C LYS A 436 3.72 20.87 -3.86
N GLU A 437 4.09 20.39 -2.68
CA GLU A 437 4.36 21.28 -1.55
C GLU A 437 5.49 22.24 -1.91
N ARG A 438 5.20 23.54 -1.85
CA ARG A 438 6.23 24.56 -1.94
C ARG A 438 6.81 24.76 -0.54
N PRO A 439 8.14 24.78 -0.37
CA PRO A 439 8.74 25.04 0.93
C PRO A 439 8.24 26.39 1.46
N GLU A 440 7.73 26.41 2.69
CA GLU A 440 7.33 27.63 3.38
C GLU A 440 8.61 28.29 3.92
N GLY A 441 9.10 29.32 3.24
CA GLY A 441 10.30 30.05 3.67
C GLY A 441 10.93 30.89 2.55
N PRO A 442 11.91 31.74 2.87
CA PRO A 442 12.63 32.48 1.86
C PRO A 442 13.43 31.51 0.97
N MET A 443 13.21 31.59 -0.34
CA MET A 443 13.99 30.81 -1.30
C MET A 443 15.34 31.52 -1.49
N THR A 444 16.41 30.86 -1.09
CA THR A 444 17.78 31.33 -1.30
C THR A 444 18.25 30.88 -2.68
N CYS A 445 18.63 31.81 -3.53
CA CYS A 445 19.27 31.47 -4.80
C CYS A 445 20.57 30.71 -4.55
N VAL A 446 20.69 29.49 -5.09
CA VAL A 446 21.89 28.64 -4.92
C VAL A 446 23.16 29.30 -5.50
N ASN A 447 23.02 30.18 -6.50
CA ASN A 447 24.16 30.84 -7.15
C ASN A 447 24.58 32.17 -6.52
N CYS A 448 23.68 32.91 -5.86
CA CYS A 448 23.99 34.24 -5.35
C CYS A 448 23.61 34.49 -3.88
N GLY A 449 23.10 33.46 -3.18
CA GLY A 449 22.79 33.52 -1.75
C GLY A 449 21.62 34.45 -1.38
N THR A 450 20.97 35.09 -2.36
CA THR A 450 19.91 36.06 -2.10
C THR A 450 18.63 35.33 -1.74
N THR A 451 18.15 35.55 -0.51
CA THR A 451 16.84 35.12 -0.01
C THR A 451 15.77 36.10 -0.49
N LYS A 452 14.83 35.62 -1.33
CA LYS A 452 13.58 36.35 -1.59
C LYS A 452 12.44 35.72 -0.79
N GLU A 453 11.75 36.52 0.01
CA GLU A 453 10.44 36.15 0.52
C GLU A 453 9.46 36.11 -0.67
N VAL A 454 9.13 34.90 -1.11
CA VAL A 454 8.08 34.73 -2.12
C VAL A 454 6.75 34.80 -1.39
N ALA A 455 6.21 36.01 -1.23
CA ALA A 455 4.83 36.21 -0.82
C ALA A 455 3.93 35.42 -1.78
N ARG A 456 3.00 34.62 -1.25
CA ARG A 456 2.13 33.74 -2.04
C ARG A 456 1.11 34.57 -2.81
N PRO A 457 1.16 34.68 -4.16
CA PRO A 457 -0.04 35.11 -4.86
C PRO A 457 -1.04 33.94 -4.80
N ARG A 458 -2.14 34.11 -4.07
CA ARG A 458 -3.33 33.27 -4.29
C ARG A 458 -3.77 33.52 -5.72
N ARG A 459 -3.57 32.54 -6.61
CA ARG A 459 -4.06 32.61 -7.98
C ARG A 459 -5.58 32.75 -7.95
N SER A 460 -6.08 33.77 -8.63
CA SER A 460 -7.51 33.93 -8.86
C SER A 460 -8.01 32.83 -9.80
N TYR A 461 -9.32 32.66 -9.87
CA TYR A 461 -9.93 31.74 -10.85
C TYR A 461 -9.58 32.11 -12.30
N CYS A 462 -9.50 33.41 -12.61
CA CYS A 462 -9.12 33.92 -13.94
C CYS A 462 -7.67 33.57 -14.31
N ASP A 463 -6.76 33.56 -13.34
CA ASP A 463 -5.36 33.14 -13.56
C ASP A 463 -5.31 31.65 -13.93
N TRP A 464 -6.09 30.82 -13.24
CA TRP A 464 -6.21 29.41 -13.56
C TRP A 464 -6.79 29.17 -14.96
N LEU A 465 -7.84 29.89 -15.34
CA LEU A 465 -8.41 29.80 -16.69
C LEU A 465 -7.40 30.19 -17.79
N THR A 466 -6.53 31.16 -17.51
CA THR A 466 -5.50 31.61 -18.45
C THR A 466 -4.43 30.54 -18.62
N ILE A 467 -3.87 30.04 -17.50
CA ILE A 467 -2.82 29.00 -17.52
C ILE A 467 -3.34 27.68 -18.10
N LEU A 468 -4.58 27.32 -17.79
CA LEU A 468 -5.22 26.08 -18.23
C LEU A 468 -6.00 26.27 -19.54
N LYS A 469 -5.85 27.39 -20.26
CA LYS A 469 -6.59 27.68 -21.49
C LYS A 469 -6.56 26.52 -22.50
N PRO A 470 -5.42 25.84 -22.78
CA PRO A 470 -5.41 24.70 -23.69
C PRO A 470 -6.22 23.51 -23.19
N LEU A 471 -6.25 23.26 -21.87
CA LEU A 471 -7.06 22.20 -21.26
C LEU A 471 -8.56 22.53 -21.29
N VAL A 472 -8.91 23.78 -20.96
CA VAL A 472 -10.31 24.18 -20.70
C VAL A 472 -11.07 24.48 -21.99
N LYS A 473 -10.42 25.12 -22.99
CA LYS A 473 -11.08 25.58 -24.21
C LYS A 473 -11.07 24.57 -25.35
N GLN A 474 -10.09 23.66 -25.41
CA GLN A 474 -9.96 22.74 -26.56
C GLN A 474 -10.73 21.43 -26.40
N ASN A 475 -11.11 21.05 -25.18
CA ASN A 475 -12.05 19.96 -24.94
C ASN A 475 -13.08 20.31 -23.86
N GLU A 476 -14.31 20.52 -24.28
CA GLU A 476 -15.42 20.82 -23.37
C GLU A 476 -15.82 19.62 -22.51
N LYS A 477 -15.45 18.39 -22.90
CA LYS A 477 -15.85 17.14 -22.23
C LYS A 477 -14.87 16.65 -21.17
N CYS A 478 -13.71 17.30 -21.00
CA CYS A 478 -12.71 16.94 -20.00
C CYS A 478 -13.05 17.55 -18.63
N ASN A 479 -13.22 16.69 -17.61
CA ASN A 479 -13.30 17.09 -16.22
C ASN A 479 -11.90 17.41 -15.69
N VAL A 480 -11.68 18.61 -15.15
CA VAL A 480 -10.36 19.04 -14.67
C VAL A 480 -10.46 19.46 -13.21
N LYS A 481 -9.61 18.88 -12.35
CA LYS A 481 -9.52 19.22 -10.93
C LYS A 481 -8.07 19.56 -10.56
N ILE A 482 -7.85 20.76 -10.03
CA ILE A 482 -6.55 21.15 -9.46
C ILE A 482 -6.67 21.16 -7.95
N LEU A 483 -5.78 20.41 -7.29
CA LEU A 483 -5.68 20.27 -5.86
C LEU A 483 -4.40 20.93 -5.37
N GLY A 484 -4.47 21.63 -4.24
CA GLY A 484 -3.28 22.01 -3.48
C GLY A 484 -2.63 20.78 -2.85
N HIS A 485 -1.41 20.95 -2.32
CA HIS A 485 -0.68 19.88 -1.62
C HIS A 485 -1.52 19.22 -0.51
N LYS A 486 -2.31 20.00 0.22
CA LYS A 486 -3.18 19.53 1.31
C LYS A 486 -4.50 18.90 0.81
N GLY A 487 -4.66 18.70 -0.49
CA GLY A 487 -5.86 18.14 -1.10
C GLY A 487 -7.05 19.10 -1.22
N ASN A 488 -6.88 20.36 -0.85
CA ASN A 488 -7.91 21.39 -1.01
C ASN A 488 -8.08 21.74 -2.50
N VAL A 489 -9.33 21.91 -2.94
CA VAL A 489 -9.63 22.25 -4.34
C VAL A 489 -9.23 23.70 -4.62
N LEU A 490 -8.37 23.90 -5.62
CA LEU A 490 -7.94 25.23 -6.09
C LEU A 490 -8.66 25.65 -7.36
N PHE A 491 -8.96 24.67 -8.23
CA PHE A 491 -9.73 24.88 -9.45
C PHE A 491 -10.50 23.60 -9.77
N LYS A 492 -11.71 23.75 -10.31
CA LYS A 492 -12.55 22.64 -10.73
C LYS A 492 -13.35 23.06 -11.96
N LYS A 493 -13.34 22.22 -12.98
CA LYS A 493 -14.26 22.24 -14.11
C LYS A 493 -14.91 20.86 -14.16
N GLU A 494 -16.21 20.82 -13.95
CA GLU A 494 -17.03 19.64 -14.20
C GLU A 494 -17.90 19.89 -15.41
N VAL A 495 -17.99 18.87 -16.25
CA VAL A 495 -18.90 18.82 -17.38
C VAL A 495 -20.14 18.10 -16.87
N GLU A 496 -21.26 18.82 -16.78
CA GLU A 496 -22.54 18.19 -16.46
C GLU A 496 -22.88 17.17 -17.55
N SER A 497 -23.09 15.93 -17.11
CA SER A 497 -23.35 14.76 -17.96
C SER A 497 -24.80 14.62 -18.34
#